data_AF-A0A1P8UD79-F1
#
_entry.id   AF-A0A1P8UD79-F1
#
_cell.length_a   1.000
_cell.length_b   1.000
_cell.length_c   1.000
_cell.angle_alpha   90.00
_cell.angle_beta   90.00
_cell.angle_gamma   90.00
#
_symmetry.space_group_name_H-M   'P 1'
#
loop_
_entity.id
_entity.type
_entity.pdbx_description
1 polymer ?
#
loop_
_entity_poly.entity_id
_entity_poly.type
_entity_poly.pdbx_seq_one_letter_code
_entity_poly.pdbx_strand_id
1 'polypeptide(L)'
;MARITVEDCLDHVDNRFQLVLVAAKRARQIALGAEPRVALENDKPTVVALREISEGLTGREVLDEVVAREHTLESPVTDLEVEREI
;
A
#
# COMPACT_ATOMS: atom_id res chain seq x y z
N MET A 1 -17.51 4.94 1.85
CA MET A 1 -16.47 5.78 2.48
C MET A 1 -16.53 5.57 3.98
N ALA A 2 -15.87 4.52 4.44
CA ALA A 2 -15.67 4.29 5.86
C ALA A 2 -14.94 5.48 6.50
N ARG A 3 -15.38 5.89 7.69
CA ARG A 3 -14.65 6.83 8.53
C ARG A 3 -13.64 6.03 9.32
N ILE A 4 -12.36 6.14 8.96
CA ILE A 4 -11.23 5.56 9.69
C ILE A 4 -10.26 6.66 10.10
N THR A 5 -9.66 6.54 11.27
CA THR A 5 -8.70 7.51 11.80
C THR A 5 -7.29 6.94 11.79
N VAL A 6 -6.28 7.82 11.90
CA VAL A 6 -4.88 7.39 11.91
C VAL A 6 -4.56 6.68 13.23
N GLU A 7 -5.22 7.11 14.29
CA GLU A 7 -5.13 6.57 15.64
C GLU A 7 -5.48 5.07 15.66
N ASP A 8 -6.55 4.66 14.97
CA ASP A 8 -6.96 3.25 14.83
C ASP A 8 -5.86 2.37 14.19
N CYS A 9 -5.02 2.96 13.34
CA CYS A 9 -3.95 2.24 12.66
C CYS A 9 -2.67 2.17 13.50
N LEU A 10 -2.47 3.10 14.43
CA LEU A 10 -1.26 3.19 15.25
C LEU A 10 -1.22 2.15 16.37
N ASP A 11 -2.37 1.56 16.73
CA ASP A 11 -2.43 0.40 17.63
C ASP A 11 -1.71 -0.84 17.07
N HIS A 12 -1.54 -0.89 15.73
CA HIS A 12 -0.93 -2.02 15.02
C HIS A 12 0.39 -1.66 14.31
N VAL A 13 0.76 -0.37 14.26
CA VAL A 13 1.99 0.12 13.63
C VAL A 13 2.60 1.24 14.45
N ASP A 14 3.80 1.01 14.99
CA ASP A 14 4.45 1.93 15.94
C ASP A 14 4.91 3.28 15.33
N ASN A 15 4.95 3.41 14.00
CA ASN A 15 5.52 4.57 13.32
C ASN A 15 4.63 5.06 12.18
N ARG A 16 4.32 6.37 12.18
CA ARG A 16 3.48 7.04 11.17
C ARG A 16 4.06 6.98 9.75
N PHE A 17 5.39 7.07 9.60
CA PHE A 17 6.03 6.91 8.30
C PHE A 17 5.92 5.48 7.81
N GLN A 18 6.10 4.50 8.70
CA GLN A 18 5.92 3.10 8.37
C GLN A 18 4.47 2.80 7.98
N LEU A 19 3.49 3.37 8.71
CA LEU A 19 2.08 3.27 8.35
C LEU A 19 1.84 3.75 6.91
N VAL A 20 2.39 4.90 6.53
CA VAL A 20 2.27 5.42 5.16
C VAL A 20 2.87 4.45 4.14
N LEU A 21 4.05 3.89 4.41
CA LEU A 21 4.71 2.94 3.50
C LEU A 21 3.92 1.64 3.35
N VAL A 22 3.47 1.06 4.47
CA VAL A 22 2.67 -0.18 4.51
C VAL A 22 1.34 0.04 3.77
N ALA A 23 0.61 1.10 4.11
CA ALA A 23 -0.66 1.42 3.48
C ALA A 23 -0.51 1.67 1.98
N ALA A 24 0.52 2.40 1.55
CA ALA A 24 0.78 2.66 0.13
C ALA A 24 1.09 1.37 -0.64
N LYS A 25 1.96 0.52 -0.10
CA LYS A 25 2.33 -0.74 -0.76
C LYS A 25 1.12 -1.69 -0.84
N ARG A 26 0.38 -1.85 0.27
CA ARG A 26 -0.81 -2.69 0.29
C ARG A 26 -1.92 -2.17 -0.64
N ALA A 27 -2.16 -0.85 -0.66
CA ALA A 27 -3.13 -0.25 -1.55
C ALA A 27 -2.77 -0.51 -3.03
N ARG A 28 -1.48 -0.49 -3.39
CA ARG A 28 -1.03 -0.86 -4.74
C ARG A 28 -1.32 -2.34 -5.05
N GLN A 29 -1.04 -3.25 -4.11
CA GLN A 29 -1.37 -4.66 -4.30
C GLN A 29 -2.86 -4.85 -4.57
N ILE A 30 -3.73 -4.22 -3.78
CA ILE A 30 -5.19 -4.28 -3.95
C ILE A 30 -5.60 -3.67 -5.30
N ALA A 31 -5.01 -2.53 -5.69
CA ALA A 31 -5.29 -1.91 -6.99
C ALA A 31 -4.85 -2.78 -8.17
N LEU A 32 -3.81 -3.60 -8.00
CA LEU A 32 -3.35 -4.58 -8.99
C LEU A 32 -4.19 -5.88 -8.97
N GLY A 33 -5.19 -5.99 -8.09
CA GLY A 33 -6.10 -7.14 -8.03
C GLY A 33 -5.74 -8.19 -6.97
N ALA A 34 -4.87 -7.86 -6.00
CA ALA A 34 -4.74 -8.68 -4.81
C ALA A 34 -6.06 -8.70 -4.02
N GLU A 35 -6.38 -9.86 -3.44
CA GLU A 35 -7.62 -10.05 -2.69
C GLU A 35 -7.61 -9.20 -1.39
N PRO A 36 -8.61 -8.33 -1.18
CA PRO A 36 -8.79 -7.62 0.08
C PRO A 36 -9.16 -8.56 1.21
N ARG A 37 -8.63 -8.32 2.40
CA ARG A 37 -8.95 -9.07 3.63
C ARG A 37 -10.17 -8.52 4.37
N VAL A 38 -10.64 -7.33 3.98
CA VAL A 38 -11.86 -6.68 4.47
C VAL A 38 -12.84 -6.43 3.34
N ALA A 39 -14.12 -6.26 3.67
CA ALA A 39 -15.14 -5.96 2.67
C ALA A 39 -14.86 -4.62 1.97
N LEU A 40 -14.98 -4.61 0.64
CA LEU A 40 -14.65 -3.43 -0.18
C LEU A 40 -15.55 -2.23 0.10
N GLU A 41 -16.84 -2.43 0.44
CA GLU A 41 -17.81 -1.37 0.77
C GLU A 41 -17.78 -0.11 -0.16
N ASN A 42 -17.40 -0.29 -1.43
CA ASN A 42 -17.12 0.78 -2.41
C ASN A 42 -16.06 1.81 -1.97
N ASP A 43 -15.14 1.41 -1.10
CA ASP A 43 -14.01 2.19 -0.65
C ASP A 43 -12.84 2.08 -1.65
N LYS A 44 -12.01 3.14 -1.68
CA LYS A 44 -10.78 3.13 -2.49
C LYS A 44 -9.76 2.15 -1.90
N PRO A 45 -8.85 1.58 -2.72
CA PRO A 45 -7.82 0.65 -2.24
C PRO A 45 -7.00 1.16 -1.04
N THR A 46 -6.77 2.47 -0.96
CA THR A 46 -6.09 3.10 0.18
C THR A 46 -6.88 3.02 1.49
N VAL A 47 -8.20 3.22 1.43
CA VAL A 47 -9.07 3.12 2.61
C VAL A 47 -9.20 1.67 3.05
N VAL A 48 -9.30 0.74 2.09
CA VAL A 48 -9.33 -0.70 2.35
C VAL A 48 -8.04 -1.15 3.02
N ALA A 49 -6.87 -0.71 2.54
CA ALA A 49 -5.59 -1.00 3.16
C ALA A 49 -5.48 -0.46 4.59
N LEU A 50 -5.95 0.77 4.85
CA LEU A 50 -5.95 1.33 6.21
C LEU A 50 -6.86 0.54 7.16
N ARG A 51 -8.00 0.05 6.68
CA ARG A 51 -8.90 -0.81 7.46
C ARG A 51 -8.27 -2.15 7.79
N GLU A 52 -7.60 -2.79 6.83
CA GLU A 52 -6.83 -4.00 7.10
C GLU A 52 -5.76 -3.78 8.16
N ILE A 53 -5.08 -2.61 8.15
CA ILE A 53 -4.08 -2.26 9.15
C ILE A 53 -4.71 -2.03 10.52
N SER A 54 -5.85 -1.33 10.61
CA SER A 54 -6.56 -1.12 11.89
C SER A 54 -7.14 -2.41 12.49
N GLU A 55 -7.36 -3.44 11.68
CA GLU A 55 -7.81 -4.76 12.12
C GLU A 55 -6.62 -5.72 12.36
N GLY A 56 -5.37 -5.27 12.18
CA GLY A 56 -4.17 -6.10 12.36
C GLY A 56 -4.00 -7.19 11.29
N LEU A 57 -4.68 -7.09 10.15
CA LEU A 57 -4.65 -8.05 9.04
C LEU A 57 -3.51 -7.80 8.05
N THR A 58 -2.91 -6.60 8.10
CA THR A 58 -1.76 -6.20 7.29
C THR A 58 -0.83 -5.33 8.12
N GLY A 59 0.46 -5.65 8.14
CA GLY A 59 1.49 -4.92 8.85
C GLY A 59 2.78 -4.73 8.04
N ARG A 60 3.90 -4.67 8.75
CA ARG A 60 5.22 -4.39 8.17
C ARG A 60 5.67 -5.44 7.16
N GLU A 61 5.24 -6.68 7.33
CA GLU A 61 5.56 -7.82 6.47
C GLU A 61 5.23 -7.57 5.00
N VAL A 62 4.23 -6.73 4.71
CA VAL A 62 3.89 -6.37 3.33
C VAL A 62 5.07 -5.69 2.62
N LEU A 63 5.97 -5.01 3.35
CA LEU A 63 7.14 -4.32 2.81
C LEU A 63 8.20 -5.28 2.28
N ASP A 64 8.26 -6.51 2.80
CA ASP A 64 9.22 -7.52 2.40
C ASP A 64 8.71 -8.39 1.24
N GLU A 65 7.40 -8.37 0.95
CA GLU A 65 6.82 -9.11 -0.17
C GLU A 65 7.28 -8.56 -1.53
N VAL A 66 7.95 -9.39 -2.33
CA VAL A 66 8.30 -9.04 -3.72
C VAL A 66 7.14 -9.44 -4.63
N VAL A 67 6.42 -8.45 -5.15
CA VAL A 67 5.33 -8.70 -6.10
C VAL A 67 5.93 -8.73 -7.50
N ALA A 68 5.93 -9.89 -8.16
CA ALA A 68 6.50 -10.07 -9.50
C ALA A 68 5.96 -9.07 -10.55
N ARG A 69 4.75 -8.53 -10.35
CA ARG A 69 4.15 -7.49 -11.20
C ARG A 69 4.76 -6.09 -11.03
N GLU A 70 5.40 -5.78 -9.90
CA GLU A 70 6.05 -4.48 -9.70
C GLU A 70 7.27 -4.30 -10.62
N HIS A 71 7.99 -5.37 -10.95
CA HIS A 71 9.12 -5.34 -11.89
C HIS A 71 8.73 -5.35 -13.37
N THR A 72 7.47 -5.64 -13.70
CA THR A 72 6.98 -5.63 -15.08
C THR A 72 6.42 -4.29 -15.51
N LEU A 73 6.28 -3.34 -14.57
CA LEU A 73 5.99 -1.96 -14.90
C LEU A 73 7.30 -1.33 -15.37
N GLU A 74 7.46 -1.18 -16.68
CA GLU A 74 8.53 -0.37 -17.26
C GLU A 74 8.52 1.00 -16.57
N SER A 75 9.69 1.46 -16.12
CA SER A 75 9.83 2.82 -15.62
C SER A 75 9.28 3.78 -16.67
N PRO A 76 8.39 4.71 -16.31
CA PRO A 76 7.91 5.72 -17.26
C PRO A 76 9.03 6.66 -17.71
N VAL A 77 10.14 6.67 -16.97
CA VAL A 77 11.38 7.37 -17.33
C VAL A 77 12.29 6.38 -18.00
N THR A 78 12.64 6.65 -19.26
CA THR A 78 13.61 5.86 -20.02
C THR A 78 15.01 6.08 -19.45
N ASP A 79 15.88 5.07 -19.51
CA ASP A 79 17.28 5.20 -19.07
C ASP A 79 18.00 6.37 -19.78
N LEU A 80 17.58 6.65 -21.02
CA LEU A 80 18.06 7.78 -21.83
C LEU A 80 17.65 9.16 -21.30
N GLU A 81 16.52 9.28 -20.59
CA GLU A 81 16.10 10.52 -19.94
C GLU A 81 16.89 10.76 -18.65
N VAL A 82 17.17 9.69 -17.90
CA VAL A 82 18.00 9.76 -16.67
C VAL A 82 19.42 10.21 -17.00
N GLU A 83 20.03 9.66 -18.05
CA GLU A 83 21.38 10.04 -18.49
C GLU A 83 21.49 11.49 -18.99
N ARG A 84 20.39 12.10 -19.43
CA ARG A 84 20.37 13.48 -19.95
C ARG A 84 20.24 14.56 -18.88
N GLU A 85 19.84 14.19 -17.67
CA GLU A 85 19.66 15.13 -16.54
C GLU A 85 20.86 15.15 -15.56
N ILE A 86 21.90 14.34 -15.79
CA ILE A 86 23.16 14.32 -15.01
C ILE A 86 24.24 15.12 -15.73
#